data_AF-A0AA37L9M5-F1
#
_entry.id   AF-A0AA37L9M5-F1
#
_cell.length_a   1.000
_cell.length_b   1.000
_cell.length_c   1.000
_cell.angle_alpha   90.00
_cell.angle_beta   90.00
_cell.angle_gamma   90.00
#
_symmetry.space_group_name_H-M   'P 1'
#
loop_
_entity.id
_entity.type
_entity.pdbx_description
1 polymer ?
#
loop_
_entity_poly.entity_id
_entity_poly.type
_entity_poly.pdbx_seq_one_letter_code
_entity_poly.pdbx_strand_id
1 'polypeptide(L)'
;MKIMYKICCEEDFEFIQENVNTLKTLPLLAKGELRSIARKALESFEGNALRALDKYLSPKKIPDNELPAVWASLWQLLFIYRDLLRAPSLRKSDATPLLNAVAVFYATHFRTSASLKLSLDGIRDSWDDCGTQQAALADTFKHALRLRDTHHRTIINSVNDIDDRLKTLVVDPEMKVLTRRQPSKKPANKK
;
A
#
# COMPACT_ATOMS: atom_id res chain seq x y z
N MET A 1 4.01 10.82 -5.69
CA MET A 1 3.72 10.56 -4.25
C MET A 1 4.95 10.68 -3.35
N LYS A 2 5.99 9.85 -3.52
CA LYS A 2 7.23 9.88 -2.71
C LYS A 2 7.89 11.26 -2.62
N ILE A 3 7.81 12.05 -3.70
CA ILE A 3 8.34 13.41 -3.79
C ILE A 3 7.54 14.40 -2.92
N MET A 4 6.22 14.31 -2.89
CA MET A 4 5.38 15.22 -2.09
C MET A 4 5.53 14.96 -0.59
N TYR A 5 5.59 13.68 -0.20
CA TYR A 5 5.91 13.31 1.17
C TYR A 5 7.30 13.81 1.58
N LYS A 6 8.30 13.68 0.69
CA LYS A 6 9.63 14.24 0.92
C LYS A 6 9.59 15.75 1.14
N ILE A 7 8.85 16.51 0.32
CA ILE A 7 8.65 17.95 0.50
C ILE A 7 7.99 18.29 1.86
N CYS A 8 7.07 17.46 2.36
CA CYS A 8 6.49 17.70 3.68
C CYS A 8 7.48 17.48 4.84
N CYS A 9 8.44 16.55 4.69
CA CYS A 9 9.35 16.13 5.74
C CYS A 9 10.74 16.77 5.69
N GLU A 10 11.15 17.34 4.56
CA GLU A 10 12.46 17.97 4.41
C GLU A 10 12.52 19.29 5.21
N GLU A 11 13.61 19.48 5.97
CA GLU A 11 13.80 20.68 6.79
C GLU A 11 14.08 21.92 5.94
N ASP A 12 14.91 21.76 4.90
CA ASP A 12 15.36 22.83 4.03
C ASP A 12 15.26 22.51 2.54
N PHE A 13 15.08 23.56 1.74
CA PHE A 13 15.10 23.50 0.29
C PHE A 13 16.16 24.48 -0.20
N GLU A 14 16.97 24.02 -1.15
CA GLU A 14 17.98 24.83 -1.82
C GLU A 14 17.55 25.08 -3.26
N PHE A 15 17.84 26.27 -3.76
CA PHE A 15 17.66 26.60 -5.17
C PHE A 15 18.94 27.22 -5.73
N ILE A 16 19.16 26.99 -7.03
CA ILE A 16 20.26 27.58 -7.77
C ILE A 16 19.74 28.86 -8.42
N GLN A 17 20.34 29.99 -8.07
CA GLN A 17 20.07 31.25 -8.76
C GLN A 17 20.85 31.27 -10.08
N GLU A 18 20.14 31.36 -11.22
CA GLU A 18 20.70 31.24 -12.59
C GLU A 18 21.95 32.10 -12.85
N ASN A 19 22.09 33.23 -12.16
CA ASN A 19 23.17 34.20 -12.42
C ASN A 19 24.40 34.06 -11.50
N VAL A 20 24.39 33.16 -10.51
CA VAL A 20 25.49 33.10 -9.50
C VAL A 20 25.99 31.69 -9.21
N ASN A 21 25.30 30.62 -9.66
CA ASN A 21 25.65 29.22 -9.39
C ASN A 21 25.91 28.91 -7.89
N THR A 22 25.41 29.77 -7.00
CA THR A 22 25.48 29.62 -5.54
C THR A 22 24.16 29.03 -5.06
N LEU A 23 24.24 27.95 -4.28
CA LEU A 23 23.10 27.38 -3.57
C LEU A 23 22.61 28.38 -2.52
N LYS A 24 21.35 28.78 -2.63
CA LYS A 24 20.68 29.60 -1.62
C LYS A 24 19.52 28.83 -1.02
N THR A 25 19.37 28.97 0.29
CA THR A 25 18.23 28.40 1.00
C THR A 25 16.96 29.17 0.63
N LEU A 26 15.86 28.45 0.40
CA LEU A 26 14.57 29.07 0.10
C LEU A 26 14.12 30.00 1.25
N PRO A 27 13.51 31.16 0.95
CA PRO A 27 12.85 31.97 1.96
C PRO A 27 11.75 31.19 2.70
N LEU A 28 11.56 31.45 4.00
CA LEU A 28 10.58 30.74 4.84
C LEU A 28 9.17 30.74 4.26
N LEU A 29 8.74 31.85 3.66
CA LEU A 29 7.43 31.98 3.03
C LEU A 29 7.26 31.02 1.85
N ALA A 30 8.26 30.93 0.98
CA ALA A 30 8.26 30.02 -0.16
C ALA A 30 8.33 28.55 0.29
N LYS A 31 9.04 28.23 1.39
CA LYS A 31 9.00 26.89 2.01
C LYS A 31 7.60 26.54 2.51
N GLY A 32 6.91 27.51 3.14
CA GLY A 32 5.54 27.35 3.62
C GLY A 32 4.56 27.03 2.50
N GLU A 33 4.66 27.77 1.38
CA GLU A 33 3.84 27.55 0.19
C GLU A 33 4.08 26.16 -0.44
N LEU A 34 5.35 25.75 -0.62
CA LEU A 34 5.66 24.42 -1.15
C LEU A 34 5.11 23.29 -0.27
N ARG A 35 5.22 23.42 1.06
CA ARG A 35 4.64 22.45 2.00
C ARG A 35 3.11 22.46 1.96
N SER A 36 2.49 23.62 1.79
CA SER A 36 1.04 23.76 1.63
C SER A 36 0.56 23.05 0.36
N ILE A 37 1.24 23.27 -0.77
CA ILE A 37 0.95 22.60 -2.05
C ILE A 37 1.12 21.09 -1.92
N ALA A 38 2.23 20.63 -1.33
CA ALA A 38 2.49 19.21 -1.13
C ALA A 38 1.42 18.56 -0.25
N ARG A 39 0.97 19.23 0.81
CA ARG A 39 -0.10 18.74 1.68
C ARG A 39 -1.44 18.64 0.95
N LYS A 40 -1.84 19.69 0.22
CA LYS A 40 -3.07 19.67 -0.59
C LYS A 40 -3.03 18.58 -1.66
N ALA A 41 -1.86 18.33 -2.27
CA ALA A 41 -1.69 17.27 -3.24
C ALA A 41 -1.83 15.88 -2.59
N LEU A 42 -1.30 15.68 -1.38
CA LEU A 42 -1.45 14.45 -0.62
C LEU A 42 -2.91 14.23 -0.19
N GLU A 43 -3.58 15.25 0.34
CA GLU A 43 -5.01 15.19 0.72
C GLU A 43 -5.90 14.89 -0.49
N SER A 44 -5.64 15.55 -1.63
CA SER A 44 -6.36 15.29 -2.88
C SER A 44 -6.11 13.87 -3.38
N PHE A 45 -4.88 13.38 -3.31
CA PHE A 45 -4.56 11.99 -3.67
C PHE A 45 -5.28 10.99 -2.76
N GLU A 46 -5.26 11.21 -1.45
CA GLU A 46 -5.99 10.38 -0.49
C GLU A 46 -7.48 10.38 -0.80
N GLY A 47 -8.09 11.55 -1.01
CA GLY A 47 -9.50 11.66 -1.40
C GLY A 47 -9.82 10.93 -2.71
N ASN A 48 -8.94 11.01 -3.71
CA ASN A 48 -9.10 10.29 -4.97
C ASN A 48 -8.95 8.76 -4.80
N ALA A 49 -8.00 8.32 -3.97
CA ALA A 49 -7.83 6.91 -3.65
C ALA A 49 -9.03 6.35 -2.88
N LEU A 50 -9.53 7.08 -1.88
CA LEU A 50 -10.74 6.72 -1.14
C LEU A 50 -11.97 6.69 -2.05
N ARG A 51 -12.14 7.67 -2.95
CA ARG A 51 -13.23 7.67 -3.93
C ARG A 51 -13.13 6.53 -4.95
N ALA A 52 -11.91 6.16 -5.35
CA ALA A 52 -11.70 5.00 -6.20
C ALA A 52 -12.08 3.72 -5.46
N LEU A 53 -11.69 3.59 -4.18
CA LEU A 53 -12.09 2.48 -3.31
C LEU A 53 -13.61 2.42 -3.11
N ASP A 54 -14.29 3.56 -3.01
CA ASP A 54 -15.75 3.65 -2.86
C ASP A 54 -16.51 3.01 -4.03
N LYS A 55 -15.97 3.07 -5.26
CA LYS A 55 -16.52 2.35 -6.42
C LYS A 55 -16.56 0.83 -6.22
N TYR A 56 -15.68 0.29 -5.37
CA TYR A 56 -15.57 -1.13 -5.04
C TYR A 56 -16.29 -1.51 -3.74
N LEU A 57 -16.83 -0.54 -2.98
CA LEU A 57 -17.69 -0.79 -1.81
C LEU A 57 -19.10 -1.26 -2.19
N SER A 58 -19.54 -0.99 -3.44
CA SER A 58 -20.71 -1.66 -4.00
C SER A 58 -20.39 -3.16 -4.20
N PRO A 59 -21.31 -4.10 -3.94
CA PRO A 59 -21.06 -5.55 -4.00
C PRO A 59 -20.89 -6.09 -5.43
N LYS A 60 -19.95 -5.50 -6.19
CA LYS A 60 -19.45 -6.01 -7.46
C LYS A 60 -18.13 -6.71 -7.15
N LYS A 61 -18.02 -7.96 -7.61
CA LYS A 61 -16.76 -8.72 -7.54
C LYS A 61 -15.66 -7.86 -8.20
N ILE A 62 -14.55 -7.64 -7.49
CA ILE A 62 -13.38 -6.97 -8.08
C ILE A 62 -12.96 -7.78 -9.31
N PRO A 63 -12.79 -7.14 -10.49
CA PRO A 63 -12.31 -7.82 -11.68
C PRO A 63 -10.99 -8.54 -11.42
N ASP A 64 -10.82 -9.74 -11.99
CA ASP A 64 -9.65 -10.58 -11.69
C ASP A 64 -8.33 -9.92 -12.13
N ASN A 65 -8.37 -9.03 -13.15
CA ASN A 65 -7.24 -8.20 -13.57
C ASN A 65 -6.93 -7.06 -12.59
N GLU A 66 -7.91 -6.47 -11.90
CA GLU A 66 -7.64 -5.35 -10.97
C GLU A 66 -7.20 -5.84 -9.58
N LEU A 67 -7.48 -7.10 -9.28
CA LEU A 67 -7.30 -7.69 -7.97
C LEU A 67 -5.85 -7.59 -7.41
N PRO A 68 -4.76 -7.85 -8.17
CA PRO A 68 -3.39 -7.64 -7.70
C PRO A 68 -3.07 -6.19 -7.35
N ALA A 69 -3.57 -5.24 -8.15
CA ALA A 69 -3.36 -3.82 -7.93
C ALA A 69 -4.09 -3.34 -6.67
N VAL A 70 -5.33 -3.80 -6.46
CA VAL A 70 -6.11 -3.51 -5.25
C VAL A 70 -5.42 -4.13 -4.02
N TRP A 71 -4.98 -5.39 -4.09
CA TRP A 71 -4.27 -6.04 -2.99
C TRP A 71 -3.03 -5.25 -2.55
N ALA A 72 -2.18 -4.85 -3.52
CA ALA A 72 -0.96 -4.10 -3.21
C ALA A 72 -1.27 -2.72 -2.62
N SER A 73 -2.27 -2.03 -3.19
CA SER A 73 -2.69 -0.71 -2.72
C SER A 73 -3.21 -0.75 -1.28
N LEU A 74 -4.02 -1.77 -0.94
CA LEU A 74 -4.53 -1.94 0.42
C LEU A 74 -3.41 -2.28 1.40
N TRP A 75 -2.48 -3.17 1.05
CA TRP A 75 -1.31 -3.45 1.89
C TRP A 75 -0.46 -2.21 2.13
N GLN A 76 -0.25 -1.39 1.10
CA GLN A 76 0.47 -0.14 1.24
C GLN A 76 -0.26 0.86 2.16
N LEU A 77 -1.58 0.97 2.06
CA LEU A 77 -2.39 1.80 2.97
C LEU A 77 -2.32 1.31 4.42
N LEU A 78 -2.39 -0.02 4.65
CA LEU A 78 -2.24 -0.60 5.98
C LEU A 78 -0.89 -0.23 6.61
N PHE A 79 0.21 -0.26 5.83
CA PHE A 79 1.52 0.17 6.32
C PHE A 79 1.62 1.66 6.59
N ILE A 80 1.05 2.50 5.70
CA ILE A 80 1.05 3.95 5.91
C ILE A 80 0.31 4.29 7.20
N TYR A 81 -0.90 3.75 7.41
CA TYR A 81 -1.67 4.02 8.64
C TYR A 81 -1.01 3.42 9.88
N ARG A 82 -0.39 2.24 9.77
CA ARG A 82 0.44 1.67 10.85
C ARG A 82 1.58 2.61 11.24
N ASP A 83 2.32 3.13 10.26
CA ASP A 83 3.47 3.99 10.53
C ASP A 83 3.02 5.36 11.05
N LEU A 84 1.90 5.90 10.55
CA LEU A 84 1.27 7.12 11.08
C LEU A 84 0.87 6.98 12.55
N LEU A 85 0.24 5.86 12.92
CA LEU A 85 -0.14 5.60 14.31
C LEU A 85 1.06 5.38 15.24
N ARG A 86 2.21 4.98 14.69
CA ARG A 86 3.46 4.80 15.43
C ARG A 86 4.28 6.07 15.56
N ALA A 87 4.15 6.99 14.59
CA ALA A 87 4.91 8.22 14.56
C ALA A 87 4.54 9.13 15.75
N PRO A 88 5.47 9.38 16.71
CA PRO A 88 5.17 10.16 17.90
C PRO A 88 4.74 11.60 17.61
N SER A 89 5.25 12.18 16.50
CA SER A 89 4.99 13.55 16.06
C SER A 89 3.59 13.76 15.46
N LEU A 90 2.90 12.69 15.05
CA LEU A 90 1.61 12.73 14.35
C LEU A 90 0.43 12.30 15.22
N ARG A 91 0.63 12.07 16.52
CA ARG A 91 -0.36 11.60 17.50
C ARG A 91 -1.62 12.48 17.68
N LYS A 92 -1.70 13.63 17.01
CA LYS A 92 -2.91 14.45 16.94
C LYS A 92 -3.95 13.90 15.95
N SER A 93 -3.53 13.07 14.99
CA SER A 93 -4.43 12.44 14.02
C SER A 93 -4.60 10.97 14.38
N ASP A 94 -5.76 10.62 14.95
CA ASP A 94 -6.11 9.23 15.20
C ASP A 94 -6.49 8.54 13.87
N ALA A 95 -5.52 7.89 13.24
CA ALA A 95 -5.75 7.11 12.02
C ALA A 95 -6.33 5.71 12.29
N THR A 96 -6.69 5.38 13.54
CA THR A 96 -7.24 4.08 13.91
C THR A 96 -8.52 3.73 13.13
N PRO A 97 -9.50 4.65 12.94
CA PRO A 97 -10.68 4.37 12.14
C PRO A 97 -10.35 4.03 10.69
N LEU A 98 -9.36 4.71 10.10
CA LEU A 98 -8.92 4.48 8.71
C LEU A 98 -8.22 3.13 8.57
N LEU A 99 -7.32 2.80 9.50
CA LEU A 99 -6.70 1.48 9.56
C LEU A 99 -7.76 0.37 9.60
N ASN A 100 -8.82 0.56 10.39
CA ASN A 100 -9.90 -0.42 10.53
C ASN A 100 -10.74 -0.54 9.28
N ALA A 101 -11.11 0.59 8.68
CA ALA A 101 -11.90 0.58 7.46
C ALA A 101 -11.15 -0.17 6.36
N VAL A 102 -9.86 0.10 6.19
CA VAL A 102 -9.02 -0.62 5.22
C VAL A 102 -8.87 -2.10 5.59
N ALA A 103 -8.64 -2.44 6.87
CA ALA A 103 -8.52 -3.84 7.28
C ALA A 103 -9.82 -4.63 7.09
N VAL A 104 -10.97 -4.03 7.39
CA VAL A 104 -12.29 -4.66 7.18
C VAL A 104 -12.57 -4.82 5.69
N PHE A 105 -12.31 -3.79 4.88
CA PHE A 105 -12.46 -3.85 3.42
C PHE A 105 -11.54 -4.90 2.80
N TYR A 106 -10.27 -4.94 3.20
CA TYR A 106 -9.35 -5.99 2.81
C TYR A 106 -9.93 -7.36 3.17
N ALA A 107 -10.34 -7.50 4.42
CA ALA A 107 -10.91 -8.74 4.92
C ALA A 107 -12.19 -9.11 4.19
N THR A 108 -13.01 -8.22 3.61
CA THR A 108 -14.21 -8.63 2.86
C THR A 108 -13.88 -9.17 1.47
N HIS A 109 -12.86 -8.60 0.80
CA HIS A 109 -12.53 -8.95 -0.58
C HIS A 109 -11.50 -10.07 -0.73
N PHE A 110 -10.67 -10.32 0.30
CA PHE A 110 -9.57 -11.29 0.24
C PHE A 110 -9.78 -12.55 1.12
N ARG A 111 -11.03 -12.97 1.38
CA ARG A 111 -11.35 -14.18 2.20
C ARG A 111 -11.19 -15.53 1.50
N THR A 112 -10.91 -15.55 0.20
CA THR A 112 -10.93 -16.80 -0.58
C THR A 112 -9.56 -17.12 -1.16
N SER A 113 -9.27 -18.41 -1.36
CA SER A 113 -7.98 -18.77 -1.99
C SER A 113 -7.89 -18.33 -3.45
N ALA A 114 -9.03 -18.07 -4.10
CA ALA A 114 -9.06 -17.50 -5.45
C ALA A 114 -8.63 -16.03 -5.41
N SER A 115 -9.19 -15.24 -4.48
CA SER A 115 -8.84 -13.83 -4.32
C SER A 115 -7.39 -13.60 -3.85
N LEU A 116 -6.77 -14.61 -3.23
CA LEU A 116 -5.38 -14.54 -2.76
C LEU A 116 -4.36 -15.17 -3.73
N LYS A 117 -4.82 -15.79 -4.82
CA LYS A 117 -3.99 -16.27 -5.93
C LYS A 117 -3.85 -15.15 -6.95
N LEU A 118 -3.04 -14.16 -6.60
CA LEU A 118 -2.80 -12.98 -7.41
C LEU A 118 -1.91 -13.37 -8.60
N SER A 119 -2.43 -13.23 -9.82
CA SER A 119 -1.66 -13.38 -11.06
C SER A 119 -1.62 -12.05 -11.81
N LEU A 120 -0.47 -11.73 -12.39
CA LEU A 120 -0.29 -10.59 -13.28
C LEU A 120 -0.69 -10.90 -14.73
N ASP A 121 -1.01 -12.16 -15.05
CA ASP A 121 -1.27 -12.59 -16.43
C ASP A 121 -2.47 -11.83 -17.02
N GLY A 122 -3.56 -11.68 -16.27
CA GLY A 122 -4.75 -10.94 -16.71
C GLY A 122 -4.60 -9.42 -16.77
N ILE A 123 -3.51 -8.87 -16.20
CA ILE A 123 -3.22 -7.43 -16.25
C ILE A 123 -2.44 -7.07 -17.51
N ARG A 124 -1.63 -8.00 -18.05
CA ARG A 124 -0.77 -7.72 -19.22
C ARG A 124 -1.56 -7.26 -20.44
N ASP A 125 -2.77 -7.76 -20.60
CA ASP A 125 -3.66 -7.44 -21.73
C ASP A 125 -4.42 -6.11 -21.53
N SER A 126 -4.33 -5.51 -20.34
CA SER A 126 -4.99 -4.25 -19.99
C SER A 126 -4.06 -3.03 -20.05
N TRP A 127 -2.82 -3.21 -20.52
CA TRP A 127 -1.82 -2.14 -20.61
C TRP A 127 -1.74 -1.60 -22.05
N ASP A 128 -1.58 -0.29 -22.19
CA ASP A 128 -1.37 0.34 -23.50
C ASP A 128 -0.07 -0.18 -24.16
N ASP A 129 -0.14 -0.43 -25.47
CA ASP A 129 0.96 -0.95 -26.30
C ASP A 129 2.24 -0.08 -26.29
N CYS A 130 2.16 1.16 -25.77
CA CYS A 130 3.28 2.10 -25.64
C CYS A 130 4.09 1.92 -24.33
N GLY A 131 3.72 0.97 -23.49
CA GLY A 131 4.13 0.89 -22.09
C GLY A 131 5.59 0.49 -21.82
N THR A 132 6.53 1.42 -21.96
CA THR A 132 7.93 1.29 -21.47
C THR A 132 8.04 0.97 -19.96
N GLN A 133 6.95 1.06 -19.21
CA GLN A 133 6.91 0.78 -17.76
C GLN A 133 6.26 -0.56 -17.40
N GLN A 134 5.75 -1.33 -18.38
CA GLN A 134 5.12 -2.64 -18.19
C GLN A 134 6.03 -3.59 -17.39
N ALA A 135 7.24 -3.83 -17.89
CA ALA A 135 8.17 -4.76 -17.27
C ALA A 135 8.55 -4.31 -15.84
N ALA A 136 8.85 -3.02 -15.67
CA ALA A 136 9.23 -2.45 -14.37
C ALA A 136 8.09 -2.55 -13.33
N LEU A 137 6.86 -2.29 -13.75
CA LEU A 137 5.69 -2.38 -12.88
C LEU A 137 5.39 -3.84 -12.52
N ALA A 138 5.44 -4.76 -13.49
CA ALA A 138 5.29 -6.19 -13.26
C ALA A 138 6.35 -6.72 -12.28
N ASP A 139 7.61 -6.30 -12.41
CA ASP A 139 8.69 -6.68 -11.50
C ASP A 139 8.51 -6.10 -10.10
N THR A 140 8.02 -4.86 -10.00
CA THR A 140 7.65 -4.24 -8.72
C THR A 140 6.54 -5.03 -8.02
N PHE A 141 5.50 -5.44 -8.75
CA PHE A 141 4.44 -6.28 -8.21
C PHE A 141 4.93 -7.66 -7.78
N LYS A 142 5.75 -8.34 -8.59
CA LYS A 142 6.36 -9.62 -8.22
C LYS A 142 7.20 -9.48 -6.95
N HIS A 143 7.94 -8.38 -6.83
CA HIS A 143 8.72 -8.07 -5.64
C HIS A 143 7.82 -7.90 -4.41
N ALA A 144 6.74 -7.12 -4.51
CA ALA A 144 5.78 -6.94 -3.43
C ALA A 144 5.13 -8.28 -3.00
N LEU A 145 4.76 -9.14 -3.95
CA LEU A 145 4.21 -10.47 -3.65
C LEU A 145 5.22 -11.37 -2.92
N ARG A 146 6.51 -11.30 -3.27
CA ARG A 146 7.58 -12.02 -2.56
C ARG A 146 7.77 -11.51 -1.13
N LEU A 147 7.55 -10.22 -0.89
CA LEU A 147 7.65 -9.63 0.44
C LEU A 147 6.47 -9.97 1.35
N ARG A 148 5.38 -10.53 0.84
CA ARG A 148 4.19 -10.88 1.64
C ARG A 148 4.51 -11.70 2.88
N ASP A 149 5.34 -12.74 2.74
CA ASP A 149 5.71 -13.58 3.90
C ASP A 149 6.56 -12.81 4.91
N THR A 150 7.42 -11.91 4.43
CA THR A 150 8.21 -11.00 5.27
C THR A 150 7.29 -10.04 6.02
N HIS A 151 6.28 -9.49 5.36
CA HIS A 151 5.26 -8.64 5.97
C HIS A 151 4.49 -9.37 7.07
N HIS A 152 4.01 -10.59 6.80
CA HIS A 152 3.34 -11.42 7.80
C HIS A 152 4.24 -11.65 9.02
N ARG A 153 5.50 -12.06 8.81
CA ARG A 153 6.45 -12.27 9.91
C ARG A 153 6.71 -11.01 10.72
N THR A 154 6.81 -9.86 10.06
CA THR A 154 7.07 -8.56 10.69
C THR A 154 5.93 -8.18 11.63
N ILE A 155 4.69 -8.41 11.21
CA ILE A 155 3.49 -8.13 12.02
C ILE A 155 3.35 -9.15 13.15
N ILE A 156 3.54 -10.46 12.87
CA ILE A 156 3.42 -11.54 13.86
C ILE A 156 4.43 -11.39 15.00
N ASN A 157 5.66 -10.98 14.69
CA ASN A 157 6.75 -10.87 15.67
C ASN A 157 6.75 -9.52 16.40
N SER A 158 5.81 -8.62 16.11
CA SER A 158 5.74 -7.33 16.76
C SER A 158 5.03 -7.43 18.13
N VAL A 159 5.46 -6.59 19.07
CA VAL A 159 4.86 -6.44 20.41
C VAL A 159 3.95 -5.21 20.48
N ASN A 160 3.70 -4.57 19.34
CA ASN A 160 2.94 -3.32 19.28
C ASN A 160 1.45 -3.60 19.03
N ASP A 161 0.58 -2.96 19.81
CA ASP A 161 -0.88 -3.15 19.75
C ASP A 161 -1.49 -2.96 18.35
N ILE A 162 -0.92 -2.07 17.54
CA ILE A 162 -1.37 -1.85 16.15
C ILE A 162 -1.08 -3.07 15.28
N ASP A 163 0.07 -3.72 15.50
CA ASP A 163 0.43 -4.93 14.76
C ASP A 163 -0.37 -6.14 15.24
N ASP A 164 -0.67 -6.25 16.54
CA ASP A 164 -1.57 -7.29 17.04
C ASP A 164 -2.98 -7.17 16.43
N ARG A 165 -3.41 -5.94 16.21
CA ARG A 165 -4.67 -5.64 15.53
C ARG A 165 -4.64 -6.00 14.05
N LEU A 166 -3.58 -5.62 13.33
CA LEU A 166 -3.36 -6.02 11.93
C LEU A 166 -3.25 -7.54 11.78
N LYS A 167 -2.59 -8.20 12.74
CA LYS A 167 -2.48 -9.65 12.79
C LYS A 167 -3.86 -10.29 12.81
N THR A 168 -4.70 -9.86 13.74
CA THR A 168 -6.05 -10.41 13.93
C THR A 168 -6.97 -10.14 12.73
N LEU A 169 -6.92 -8.93 12.17
CA LEU A 169 -7.87 -8.51 11.12
C LEU A 169 -7.46 -8.92 9.70
N VAL A 170 -6.17 -9.07 9.44
CA VAL A 170 -5.63 -9.24 8.08
C VAL A 170 -4.77 -10.50 7.97
N VAL A 171 -3.71 -10.62 8.78
CA VAL A 171 -2.69 -11.66 8.61
C VAL A 171 -3.23 -13.05 8.94
N ASP A 172 -3.89 -13.23 10.09
CA ASP A 172 -4.41 -14.53 10.50
C ASP A 172 -5.50 -15.05 9.53
N PRO A 173 -6.48 -14.22 9.09
CA PRO A 173 -7.41 -14.60 8.04
C PRO A 173 -6.72 -15.00 6.72
N GLU A 174 -5.76 -14.20 6.23
CA GLU A 174 -5.05 -14.47 4.98
C GLU A 174 -4.25 -15.78 5.07
N MET A 175 -3.48 -15.96 6.15
CA MET A 175 -2.71 -17.17 6.42
C MET A 175 -3.60 -18.40 6.53
N LYS A 176 -4.75 -18.32 7.22
CA LYS A 176 -5.73 -19.42 7.31
C LYS A 176 -6.27 -19.84 5.94
N VAL A 177 -6.48 -18.89 5.04
CA VAL A 177 -6.97 -19.17 3.67
C VAL A 177 -5.86 -19.75 2.79
N LEU A 178 -4.63 -19.24 2.89
CA LEU A 178 -3.47 -19.73 2.14
C LEU A 178 -3.04 -21.14 2.57
N THR A 179 -3.03 -21.40 3.88
CA THR A 179 -2.62 -22.69 4.46
C THR A 179 -3.67 -23.79 4.33
N ARG A 180 -4.98 -23.45 4.19
CA ARG A 180 -6.06 -24.42 3.95
C ARG A 180 -5.84 -25.29 2.70
N ARG A 181 -4.94 -24.90 1.79
CA ARG A 181 -4.51 -25.69 0.63
C ARG A 181 -3.11 -26.26 0.80
N GLN A 182 -2.93 -27.15 1.77
CA GLN A 182 -2.19 -28.37 1.47
C GLN A 182 -3.16 -29.55 1.61
N PRO A 183 -3.81 -30.02 0.52
CA PRO A 183 -4.17 -31.42 0.51
C PRO A 183 -2.86 -32.17 0.66
N SER A 184 -2.68 -32.87 1.77
CA SER A 184 -1.62 -33.86 1.90
C SER A 184 -1.64 -34.68 0.60
N LYS A 185 -0.60 -34.54 -0.23
CA LYS A 185 -0.32 -35.56 -1.23
C LYS A 185 -0.03 -36.81 -0.40
N LYS A 186 -1.06 -37.62 -0.12
CA LYS A 186 -0.86 -38.99 0.31
C LYS A 186 0.11 -39.57 -0.72
N PRO A 187 1.31 -40.05 -0.33
CA PRO A 187 2.15 -40.74 -1.28
C PRO A 187 1.31 -41.86 -1.86
N ALA A 188 1.18 -41.87 -3.18
CA ALA A 188 0.52 -42.95 -3.90
C ALA A 188 1.38 -44.19 -3.69
N ASN A 189 1.11 -44.89 -2.60
CA ASN A 189 1.65 -46.19 -2.34
C ASN A 189 0.86 -47.14 -3.25
N LYS A 190 1.48 -47.55 -4.36
CA LYS A 190 1.05 -48.74 -5.09
C LYS A 190 2.27 -49.58 -5.47
N LYS A 191 2.29 -50.74 -4.82
CA LYS A 191 2.92 -51.99 -5.22
C LYS A 191 2.73 -52.29 -6.72
#